data_AF-A0A3A3H443-F1
#
_entry.id   AF-A0A3A3H443-F1
#
_cell.length_a   1.000
_cell.length_b   1.000
_cell.length_c   1.000
_cell.angle_alpha   90.00
_cell.angle_beta   90.00
_cell.angle_gamma   90.00
#
_symmetry.space_group_name_H-M   'P 1'
#
loop_
_entity.id
_entity.type
_entity.pdbx_description
1 polymer ?
#
loop_
_entity_poly.entity_id
_entity_poly.type
_entity_poly.pdbx_seq_one_letter_code
_entity_poly.pdbx_strand_id
1 'polypeptide(L)'
;MAPKHTSRKSVLGTIQATIDDIPEHRLHAPDAAIWGQAGVIAGLLSRLSNLPKGEGHERKFVNDALVFLQARQLGATVLTGNIRDFAFLSQLVPAGRITLYRSTGMPRSI
;
A
#
# COMPACT_ATOMS: atom_id res chain seq x y z
N MET A 1 35.04 -11.66 -8.05
CA MET A 1 34.89 -10.99 -6.74
C MET A 1 33.65 -10.12 -6.78
N ALA A 2 32.66 -10.36 -5.92
CA ALA A 2 31.33 -9.72 -6.02
C ALA A 2 31.11 -8.67 -4.90
N PRO A 3 31.02 -7.37 -5.21
CA PRO A 3 30.56 -6.34 -4.29
C PRO A 3 29.04 -6.19 -4.42
N LYS A 4 28.24 -7.02 -3.73
CA LYS A 4 26.76 -6.90 -3.78
C LYS A 4 26.00 -7.12 -2.46
N HIS A 5 26.68 -7.42 -1.35
CA HIS A 5 25.98 -7.85 -0.12
C HIS A 5 25.92 -6.84 1.03
N THR A 6 26.70 -5.76 0.98
CA THR A 6 26.79 -4.78 2.08
C THR A 6 25.65 -3.75 2.05
N SER A 7 25.29 -3.24 0.87
CA SER A 7 24.22 -2.25 0.71
C SER A 7 22.84 -2.82 1.07
N ARG A 8 22.55 -4.06 0.69
CA ARG A 8 21.29 -4.74 1.04
C ARG A 8 21.12 -4.91 2.55
N LYS A 9 22.18 -5.30 3.26
CA LYS A 9 22.15 -5.43 4.72
C LYS A 9 21.90 -4.07 5.39
N SER A 10 22.54 -3.02 4.90
CA SER A 10 22.32 -1.66 5.40
C SER A 10 20.87 -1.19 5.19
N VAL A 11 20.30 -1.38 4.00
CA VAL A 11 18.90 -1.01 3.72
C VAL A 11 17.93 -1.78 4.61
N LEU A 12 18.11 -3.09 4.77
CA LEU A 12 17.28 -3.90 5.67
C LEU A 12 17.40 -3.45 7.13
N GLY A 13 18.61 -3.08 7.57
CA GLY A 13 18.83 -2.50 8.91
C GLY A 13 18.09 -1.20 9.11
N THR A 14 18.09 -0.30 8.12
CA THR A 14 17.32 0.96 8.18
C THR A 14 15.82 0.70 8.22
N ILE A 15 15.30 -0.24 7.43
CA ILE A 15 13.88 -0.61 7.45
C ILE A 15 13.49 -1.15 8.82
N GLN A 16 14.29 -2.08 9.37
CA GLN A 16 14.02 -2.66 10.68
C GLN A 16 14.00 -1.58 11.77
N ALA A 17 15.02 -0.73 11.83
CA ALA A 17 15.07 0.37 12.79
C ALA A 17 13.88 1.33 12.67
N THR A 18 13.41 1.58 11.43
CA THR A 18 12.22 2.42 11.20
C THR A 18 10.94 1.75 11.70
N ILE A 19 10.82 0.42 11.54
CA ILE A 19 9.67 -0.35 12.03
C ILE A 19 9.68 -0.40 13.56
N ASP A 20 10.85 -0.64 14.17
CA ASP A 20 11.01 -0.73 15.63
C ASP A 20 10.73 0.61 16.33
N ASP A 21 10.92 1.74 15.64
CA ASP A 21 10.61 3.09 16.13
C ASP A 21 9.11 3.42 16.09
N ILE A 22 8.25 2.53 15.54
CA ILE A 22 6.79 2.72 15.53
C ILE A 22 6.23 2.29 16.90
N PRO A 23 5.70 3.22 17.72
CA PRO A 23 5.05 2.89 18.98
C PRO A 23 3.86 1.94 18.75
N GLU A 24 3.70 0.94 19.62
CA GLU A 24 2.65 -0.08 19.50
C GLU A 24 1.24 0.52 19.38
N HIS A 25 0.94 1.60 20.13
CA HIS A 25 -0.36 2.26 20.09
C HIS A 25 -0.65 3.00 18.77
N ARG A 26 0.35 3.16 17.90
CA ARG A 26 0.20 3.67 16.52
C ARG A 26 0.17 2.55 15.48
N LEU A 27 0.39 1.30 15.88
CA LEU A 27 0.30 0.14 15.01
C LEU A 27 -1.12 -0.43 15.11
N HIS A 28 -1.85 -0.36 13.99
CA HIS A 28 -3.23 -0.84 13.92
C HIS A 28 -3.34 -2.07 13.03
N ALA A 29 -3.90 -3.14 13.57
CA ALA A 29 -4.23 -4.34 12.82
C ALA A 29 -5.67 -4.27 12.28
N PRO A 30 -5.91 -4.59 10.99
CA PRO A 30 -7.26 -4.68 10.46
C PRO A 30 -8.05 -5.80 11.12
N ASP A 31 -9.30 -5.52 11.48
CA ASP A 31 -10.26 -6.52 11.94
C ASP A 31 -10.77 -7.40 10.79
N ALA A 32 -11.46 -8.49 11.11
CA ALA A 32 -11.98 -9.43 10.12
C ALA A 32 -12.96 -8.80 9.12
N ALA A 33 -13.71 -7.76 9.53
CA ALA A 33 -14.63 -7.07 8.65
C ALA A 33 -13.87 -6.21 7.61
N ILE A 34 -12.78 -5.56 8.03
CA ILE A 34 -11.88 -4.83 7.13
C ILE A 34 -11.19 -5.80 6.16
N TRP A 35 -10.76 -6.97 6.62
CA TRP A 35 -10.23 -8.04 5.74
C TRP A 35 -11.23 -8.46 4.66
N GLY A 36 -12.50 -8.70 5.04
CA GLY A 36 -13.55 -9.07 4.10
C GLY A 36 -13.81 -7.97 3.05
N GLN A 37 -13.93 -6.72 3.50
CA GLN A 37 -14.14 -5.57 2.59
C GLN A 37 -12.95 -5.37 1.65
N ALA A 38 -11.71 -5.48 2.15
CA ALA A 38 -10.51 -5.35 1.35
C ALA A 38 -10.45 -6.40 0.24
N GLY A 39 -10.82 -7.65 0.54
CA GLY A 39 -10.89 -8.72 -0.46
C GLY A 39 -11.87 -8.40 -1.60
N VAL A 40 -13.06 -7.88 -1.28
CA VAL A 40 -14.06 -7.48 -2.28
C VAL A 40 -13.54 -6.34 -3.15
N ILE A 41 -13.00 -5.27 -2.53
CA ILE A 41 -12.48 -4.11 -3.26
C ILE A 41 -11.29 -4.48 -4.13
N ALA A 42 -10.36 -5.29 -3.62
CA ALA A 42 -9.21 -5.78 -4.39
C ALA A 42 -9.64 -6.60 -5.61
N GLY A 43 -10.70 -7.43 -5.45
CA GLY A 43 -11.30 -8.15 -6.56
C GLY A 43 -11.89 -7.22 -7.62
N LEU A 44 -12.55 -6.15 -7.23
CA LEU A 44 -13.08 -5.15 -8.16
C LEU A 44 -11.95 -4.39 -8.87
N LEU A 45 -10.96 -3.93 -8.11
CA LEU A 45 -9.80 -3.21 -8.63
C LEU A 45 -9.01 -4.06 -9.64
N SER A 46 -8.83 -5.35 -9.37
CA SER A 46 -8.20 -6.29 -10.30
C SER A 46 -8.94 -6.37 -11.64
N ARG A 47 -10.29 -6.42 -11.61
CA ARG A 47 -11.11 -6.46 -12.83
C ARG A 47 -11.05 -5.15 -13.62
N LEU A 48 -11.05 -4.01 -12.93
CA LEU A 48 -10.99 -2.68 -13.55
C LEU A 48 -9.60 -2.35 -14.10
N SER A 49 -8.54 -2.87 -13.48
CA SER A 49 -7.15 -2.58 -13.88
C SER A 49 -6.70 -3.38 -15.12
N ASN A 50 -7.48 -4.37 -15.54
CA ASN A 50 -7.22 -5.23 -16.71
C ASN A 50 -5.79 -5.83 -16.73
N LEU A 51 -5.22 -6.09 -15.55
CA LEU A 51 -3.86 -6.62 -15.39
C LEU A 51 -3.84 -8.15 -15.59
N PRO A 52 -2.69 -8.71 -16.03
CA PRO A 52 -2.52 -10.16 -16.12
C PRO A 52 -2.70 -10.83 -14.76
N LYS A 53 -3.44 -11.94 -14.74
CA LYS A 53 -3.61 -12.77 -13.54
C LYS A 53 -2.31 -13.51 -13.23
N GLY A 54 -2.01 -13.70 -11.95
CA GLY A 54 -0.90 -14.54 -11.50
C GLY A 54 0.46 -13.84 -11.41
N GLU A 55 0.54 -12.54 -11.70
CA GLU A 55 1.78 -11.76 -11.56
C GLU A 55 2.00 -11.19 -10.14
N GLY A 56 1.10 -11.50 -9.19
CA GLY A 56 1.21 -11.07 -7.80
C GLY A 56 0.57 -9.71 -7.51
N HIS A 57 -0.09 -9.09 -8.49
CA HIS A 57 -0.87 -7.86 -8.31
C HIS A 57 -2.04 -8.06 -7.34
N GLU A 58 -2.54 -9.28 -7.19
CA GLU A 58 -3.69 -9.59 -6.33
C GLU A 58 -3.37 -9.33 -4.85
N ARG A 59 -2.21 -9.80 -4.37
CA ARG A 59 -1.77 -9.55 -2.98
C ARG A 59 -1.53 -8.05 -2.74
N LYS A 60 -0.97 -7.37 -3.74
CA LYS A 60 -0.75 -5.94 -3.69
C LYS A 60 -2.07 -5.18 -3.55
N PHE A 61 -3.09 -5.50 -4.35
CA PHE A 61 -4.40 -4.86 -4.26
C PHE A 61 -5.11 -5.09 -2.94
N VAL A 62 -5.01 -6.29 -2.37
CA VAL A 62 -5.54 -6.57 -1.02
C VAL A 62 -4.84 -5.68 0.02
N ASN A 63 -3.52 -5.59 -0.02
CA ASN A 63 -2.76 -4.76 0.92
C ASN A 63 -3.09 -3.26 0.78
N ASP A 64 -3.16 -2.75 -0.45
CA ASP A 64 -3.53 -1.35 -0.71
C ASP A 64 -4.97 -1.07 -0.22
N ALA A 65 -5.91 -2.00 -0.42
CA ALA A 65 -7.28 -1.87 0.08
C ALA A 65 -7.35 -1.92 1.62
N LEU A 66 -6.56 -2.78 2.28
CA LEU A 66 -6.46 -2.84 3.74
C LEU A 66 -5.97 -1.51 4.32
N VAL A 67 -4.88 -0.96 3.78
CA VAL A 67 -4.34 0.34 4.21
C VAL A 67 -5.37 1.44 4.04
N PHE A 68 -6.06 1.47 2.90
CA PHE A 68 -7.08 2.48 2.62
C PHE A 68 -8.28 2.40 3.57
N LEU A 69 -8.83 1.21 3.78
CA LEU A 69 -9.97 1.00 4.66
C LEU A 69 -9.63 1.23 6.13
N GLN A 70 -8.44 0.79 6.58
CA GLN A 70 -7.97 1.03 7.94
C GLN A 70 -7.81 2.53 8.20
N ALA A 71 -7.18 3.26 7.27
CA ALA A 71 -7.04 4.71 7.38
C ALA A 71 -8.41 5.40 7.44
N ARG A 72 -9.39 4.96 6.65
CA ARG A 72 -10.77 5.47 6.71
C ARG A 72 -11.39 5.21 8.08
N GLN A 73 -11.29 3.98 8.61
CA GLN A 73 -11.84 3.60 9.92
C GLN A 73 -11.25 4.45 11.05
N LEU A 74 -9.95 4.74 10.99
CA LEU A 74 -9.24 5.54 11.98
C LEU A 74 -9.47 7.05 11.84
N GLY A 75 -10.16 7.51 10.79
CA GLY A 75 -10.18 8.92 10.48
C GLY A 75 -8.77 9.48 10.23
N ALA A 76 -7.94 8.73 9.50
CA ALA A 76 -6.63 9.13 9.02
C ALA A 76 -6.66 9.50 7.52
N THR A 77 -5.50 9.92 7.00
CA THR A 77 -5.26 10.18 5.58
C THR A 77 -4.13 9.27 5.11
N VAL A 78 -4.32 8.55 4.00
CA VAL A 78 -3.25 7.73 3.43
C VAL A 78 -2.26 8.63 2.67
N LEU A 79 -0.98 8.58 3.05
CA LEU A 79 0.12 9.20 2.31
C LEU A 79 0.78 8.15 1.41
N THR A 80 0.75 8.34 0.08
CA THR A 80 1.30 7.33 -0.83
C THR A 80 1.81 7.88 -2.16
N GLY A 81 2.84 7.23 -2.69
CA GLY A 81 3.33 7.44 -4.06
C GLY A 81 2.62 6.56 -5.09
N ASN A 82 1.77 5.61 -4.66
CA ASN A 82 1.01 4.73 -5.54
C ASN A 82 -0.26 5.44 -6.06
N ILE A 83 -0.05 6.39 -6.96
CA ILE A 83 -1.09 7.28 -7.49
C ILE A 83 -2.23 6.51 -8.17
N ARG A 84 -1.88 5.54 -9.03
CA ARG A 84 -2.87 4.86 -9.90
C ARG A 84 -3.91 4.10 -9.08
N ASP A 85 -3.45 3.23 -8.18
CA ASP A 85 -4.37 2.33 -7.48
C ASP A 85 -5.19 3.08 -6.44
N PHE A 86 -4.59 4.05 -5.75
CA PHE A 86 -5.31 4.86 -4.76
C PHE A 86 -6.29 5.84 -5.40
N ALA A 87 -6.05 6.28 -6.65
CA ALA A 87 -7.06 7.00 -7.41
C ALA A 87 -8.30 6.12 -7.66
N PHE A 88 -8.11 4.85 -8.09
CA PHE A 88 -9.24 3.92 -8.22
C PHE A 88 -9.93 3.63 -6.89
N LEU A 89 -9.18 3.37 -5.82
CA LEU A 89 -9.75 3.11 -4.49
C LEU A 89 -10.62 4.28 -4.00
N SER A 90 -10.17 5.53 -4.22
CA SER A 90 -10.94 6.72 -3.84
C SER A 90 -12.25 6.90 -4.62
N GLN A 91 -12.34 6.33 -5.82
CA GLN A 91 -13.58 6.31 -6.61
C GLN A 91 -14.54 5.20 -6.15
N LEU A 92 -14.00 4.04 -5.76
CA LEU A 92 -14.78 2.89 -5.31
C LEU A 92 -15.33 3.06 -3.89
N VAL A 93 -14.60 3.76 -3.03
CA VAL A 93 -14.88 3.86 -1.62
C VAL A 93 -14.97 5.34 -1.22
N PRO A 94 -16.20 5.89 -1.16
CA PRO A 94 -16.40 7.27 -0.74
C PRO A 94 -15.86 7.54 0.68
N ALA A 95 -15.50 8.80 0.95
CA ALA A 95 -15.02 9.34 2.22
C ALA A 95 -13.63 8.88 2.72
N GLY A 96 -12.87 8.10 1.94
CA GLY A 96 -11.43 7.92 2.22
C GLY A 96 -10.63 9.18 1.88
N ARG A 97 -9.64 9.52 2.71
CA ARG A 97 -8.73 10.65 2.46
C ARG A 97 -7.37 10.15 1.99
N ILE A 98 -6.85 10.77 0.94
CA ILE A 98 -5.54 10.46 0.38
C ILE A 98 -4.72 11.73 0.15
N THR A 99 -3.42 11.64 0.41
CA THR A 99 -2.41 12.61 -0.01
C THR A 99 -1.44 11.88 -0.92
N LEU A 100 -1.39 12.29 -2.18
CA LEU A 100 -0.55 11.67 -3.19
C LEU A 100 0.75 12.45 -3.37
N TYR A 101 1.87 11.75 -3.43
CA TYR A 101 3.16 12.37 -3.77
C TYR A 101 3.80 11.69 -4.98
N ARG A 102 4.71 12.41 -5.63
CA ARG A 102 5.56 11.87 -6.70
C ARG A 102 7.01 12.02 -6.28
N SER A 103 7.74 10.91 -6.21
CA SER A 103 9.18 10.97 -6.01
C SER A 103 9.84 11.50 -7.28
N THR A 104 10.63 12.56 -7.15
CA THR A 104 11.34 13.21 -8.27
C THR A 104 12.44 12.33 -8.87
N GLY A 105 12.78 11.19 -8.25
CA GLY A 105 13.80 10.24 -8.72
C GLY A 105 13.28 9.05 -9.53
N MET A 106 11.97 8.93 -9.82
CA MET A 106 11.42 7.80 -10.56
C MET A 106 11.02 8.22 -11.99
N PRO A 107 11.50 7.54 -13.05
CA PRO A 107 11.24 7.95 -14.43
C PRO A 107 9.74 7.90 -14.76
N ARG A 108 9.29 8.80 -15.65
CA ARG A 108 7.92 8.81 -16.16
C ARG A 108 7.69 7.52 -16.97
N SER A 109 6.90 6.59 -16.44
CA SER A 109 6.24 5.62 -17.32
C SER A 109 5.16 6.37 -18.10
N ILE A 110 5.46 6.56 -19.39
CA ILE A 110 4.50 6.91 -20.44
C ILE A 110 3.50 5.79 -20.65
#